data_AF-A0A7S4HER3-F1
#
_entry.id   AF-A0A7S4HER3-F1
#
_cell.length_a   1.000
_cell.length_b   1.000
_cell.length_c   1.000
_cell.angle_alpha   90.00
_cell.angle_beta   90.00
_cell.angle_gamma   90.00
#
_symmetry.space_group_name_H-M   'P 1'
#
loop_
_entity.id
_entity.type
_entity.pdbx_description
1 polymer ?
#
loop_
_entity_poly.entity_id
_entity_poly.type
_entity_poly.pdbx_seq_one_letter_code
_entity_poly.pdbx_strand_id
1 'polypeptide(L)'
;WSPHGMNAKGGSNKHAEDELSHGPFDCFRNDPDLWDKLRSNPTTRQHCADEGYQQTIEKLRHVKTQAETKDYMHDPRILQTMAVLQGWGLSVESSDLGKAEWLGQMPKRDAVQMPNLERAAIHKTIEDAKAGGNAKFKEGEYTDALACWLRAFHLHETHGQELDQQTRSTLHSNAAFALIKLKRPEEALGECKKALMTTPEGADVSKIHFR
;
A
#
# COMPACT_ATOMS: atom_id res chain seq x y z
N TRP A 1 -20.92 -4.66 -65.36
CA TRP A 1 -21.78 -4.82 -64.18
C TRP A 1 -21.67 -6.28 -63.75
N SER A 2 -21.18 -6.73 -62.61
CA SER A 2 -20.47 -6.16 -61.47
C SER A 2 -19.68 -7.33 -60.83
N PRO A 3 -18.58 -7.07 -60.11
CA PRO A 3 -17.69 -8.08 -59.54
C PRO A 3 -18.15 -8.52 -58.14
N HIS A 4 -17.95 -9.78 -57.75
CA HIS A 4 -18.16 -10.21 -56.36
C HIS A 4 -17.07 -11.19 -55.90
N GLY A 5 -16.31 -10.76 -54.89
CA GLY A 5 -15.96 -11.62 -53.76
C GLY A 5 -14.55 -12.20 -53.73
N MET A 6 -13.52 -11.36 -53.60
CA MET A 6 -12.27 -11.78 -52.97
C MET A 6 -12.54 -12.05 -51.49
N ASN A 7 -12.51 -13.32 -51.09
CA ASN A 7 -12.67 -13.74 -49.70
C ASN A 7 -11.31 -13.63 -49.00
N ALA A 8 -11.07 -12.51 -48.33
CA ALA A 8 -9.94 -12.33 -47.43
C ALA A 8 -10.18 -13.20 -46.18
N LYS A 9 -9.53 -14.36 -46.13
CA LYS A 9 -9.44 -15.15 -44.89
C LYS A 9 -8.67 -14.32 -43.86
N GLY A 10 -9.39 -13.76 -42.91
CA GLY A 10 -8.84 -13.20 -41.68
C GLY A 10 -8.02 -14.28 -40.98
N GLY A 11 -6.70 -14.17 -41.06
CA GLY A 11 -5.79 -14.87 -40.17
C GLY A 11 -6.04 -14.36 -38.77
N SER A 12 -6.77 -15.15 -37.97
CA SER A 12 -6.88 -14.94 -36.54
C SER A 12 -5.48 -14.84 -35.97
N ASN A 13 -5.25 -13.78 -35.21
CA ASN A 13 -4.02 -13.39 -34.56
C ASN A 13 -3.65 -14.36 -33.43
N LYS A 14 -3.36 -15.63 -33.77
CA LYS A 14 -3.02 -16.69 -32.81
C LYS A 14 -1.56 -16.62 -32.32
N HIS A 15 -0.74 -15.77 -32.94
CA HIS A 15 0.68 -15.63 -32.59
C HIS A 15 0.93 -14.64 -31.45
N ALA A 16 0.04 -13.69 -31.20
CA ALA A 16 0.22 -12.71 -30.11
C ALA A 16 -0.09 -13.29 -28.72
N GLU A 17 -0.90 -14.35 -28.64
CA GLU A 17 -1.26 -14.99 -27.36
C GLU A 17 -0.23 -16.03 -26.90
N ASP A 18 0.63 -16.51 -27.80
CA ASP A 18 1.56 -17.63 -27.54
C ASP A 18 2.95 -17.19 -27.03
N GLU A 19 3.34 -15.93 -27.22
CA GLU A 19 4.66 -15.40 -26.79
C GLU A 19 4.75 -15.15 -25.27
N LEU A 20 3.64 -15.19 -24.54
CA LEU A 20 3.57 -14.92 -23.10
C LEU A 20 3.76 -16.14 -22.21
N SER A 21 3.64 -17.36 -22.73
CA SER A 21 3.42 -18.52 -21.85
C SER A 21 4.66 -18.96 -21.05
N HIS A 22 5.84 -18.40 -21.32
CA HIS A 22 7.12 -18.75 -20.67
C HIS A 22 7.93 -17.52 -20.18
N GLY A 23 7.26 -16.41 -19.87
CA GLY A 23 7.90 -15.19 -19.36
C GLY A 23 8.20 -15.24 -17.84
N PRO A 24 9.17 -14.48 -17.34
CA PRO A 24 9.49 -14.45 -15.90
C PRO A 24 8.31 -14.00 -15.02
N PHE A 25 7.36 -13.24 -15.60
CA PHE A 25 6.18 -12.70 -14.91
C PHE A 25 4.95 -13.60 -14.93
N ASP A 26 5.06 -14.82 -15.47
CA ASP A 26 3.94 -15.75 -15.55
C ASP A 26 3.44 -16.18 -14.17
N CYS A 27 4.35 -16.15 -13.19
CA CYS A 27 4.07 -16.39 -11.78
C CYS A 27 3.01 -15.46 -11.17
N PHE A 28 2.74 -14.29 -11.78
CA PHE A 28 1.72 -13.35 -11.29
C PHE A 28 0.33 -13.58 -11.91
N ARG A 29 0.24 -14.13 -13.13
CA ARG A 29 -1.03 -14.13 -13.91
C ARG A 29 -1.95 -15.29 -13.55
N ASN A 30 -1.39 -16.49 -13.40
CA ASN A 30 -2.16 -17.73 -13.35
C ASN A 30 -2.32 -18.32 -11.95
N ASP A 31 -2.01 -17.54 -10.91
CA ASP A 31 -2.08 -17.99 -9.52
C ASP A 31 -3.34 -17.42 -8.82
N PRO A 32 -4.40 -18.23 -8.59
CA PRO A 32 -5.59 -17.78 -7.89
C PRO A 32 -5.31 -17.46 -6.42
N ASP A 33 -4.31 -18.10 -5.82
CA ASP A 33 -3.96 -17.99 -4.40
C ASP A 33 -2.77 -17.05 -4.18
N LEU A 34 -2.42 -16.24 -5.19
CA LEU A 34 -1.26 -15.34 -5.19
C LEU A 34 -1.18 -14.56 -3.88
N TRP A 35 -2.24 -13.82 -3.55
CA TRP A 35 -2.27 -12.96 -2.38
C TRP A 35 -2.13 -13.73 -1.06
N ASP A 36 -2.66 -14.94 -0.97
CA ASP A 36 -2.52 -15.79 0.22
C ASP A 36 -1.08 -16.28 0.38
N LYS A 37 -0.40 -16.65 -0.72
CA LYS A 37 1.03 -16.99 -0.71
C LYS A 37 1.90 -15.81 -0.29
N LEU A 38 1.64 -14.63 -0.85
CA LEU A 38 2.38 -13.41 -0.54
C LEU A 38 2.19 -12.99 0.93
N ARG A 39 0.97 -13.08 1.44
CA ARG A 39 0.68 -12.85 2.85
C ARG A 39 1.21 -13.97 3.73
N SER A 40 1.41 -15.19 3.26
CA SER A 40 1.95 -16.27 4.10
C SER A 40 3.46 -16.21 4.22
N ASN A 41 4.15 -15.62 3.24
CA ASN A 41 5.60 -15.52 3.22
C ASN A 41 6.12 -14.29 4.02
N PRO A 42 7.08 -14.46 4.95
CA PRO A 42 7.58 -13.36 5.79
C PRO A 42 8.19 -12.18 5.03
N THR A 43 8.84 -12.44 3.88
CA THR A 43 9.58 -11.42 3.14
C THR A 43 8.68 -10.57 2.25
N THR A 44 7.58 -11.12 1.75
CA THR A 44 6.62 -10.41 0.89
C THR A 44 5.44 -9.84 1.67
N ARG A 45 5.05 -10.45 2.81
CA ARG A 45 3.92 -9.99 3.65
C ARG A 45 4.03 -8.52 4.00
N GLN A 46 5.25 -8.03 4.25
CA GLN A 46 5.49 -6.65 4.64
C GLN A 46 4.99 -5.63 3.60
N HIS A 47 5.02 -5.99 2.31
CA HIS A 47 4.58 -5.14 1.21
C HIS A 47 3.09 -5.26 0.94
N CYS A 48 2.42 -6.32 1.41
CA CYS A 48 1.03 -6.60 1.07
C CYS A 48 0.04 -5.54 1.56
N ALA A 49 0.41 -4.70 2.53
CA ALA A 49 -0.42 -3.59 2.98
C ALA A 49 -0.20 -2.28 2.20
N ASP A 50 0.83 -2.22 1.35
CA ASP A 50 1.21 -1.02 0.60
C ASP A 50 0.36 -0.88 -0.66
N GLU A 51 -0.35 0.23 -0.80
CA GLU A 51 -1.27 0.44 -1.93
C GLU A 51 -0.52 0.45 -3.28
N GLY A 52 0.65 1.09 -3.32
CA GLY A 52 1.49 1.16 -4.51
C GLY A 52 1.96 -0.23 -4.96
N TYR A 53 2.35 -1.09 -4.02
CA TYR A 53 2.68 -2.48 -4.29
C TYR A 53 1.48 -3.27 -4.80
N GLN A 54 0.31 -3.15 -4.16
CA GLN A 54 -0.91 -3.83 -4.60
C GLN A 54 -1.29 -3.48 -6.03
N GLN A 55 -1.24 -2.19 -6.38
CA GLN A 55 -1.49 -1.73 -7.74
C GLN A 55 -0.47 -2.26 -8.75
N THR A 56 0.81 -2.34 -8.37
CA THR A 56 1.86 -2.89 -9.23
C THR A 56 1.64 -4.38 -9.49
N ILE A 57 1.35 -5.17 -8.45
CA ILE A 57 1.03 -6.58 -8.59
C ILE A 57 -0.18 -6.76 -9.50
N GLU A 58 -1.25 -6.01 -9.27
CA GLU A 58 -2.46 -6.11 -10.10
C GLU A 58 -2.18 -5.78 -11.56
N LYS A 59 -1.40 -4.71 -11.85
CA LYS A 59 -0.96 -4.40 -13.23
C LYS A 59 -0.19 -5.57 -13.84
N LEU A 60 0.73 -6.18 -13.10
CA LEU A 60 1.51 -7.33 -13.56
C LEU A 60 0.64 -8.56 -13.89
N ARG A 61 -0.49 -8.75 -13.19
CA ARG A 61 -1.44 -9.84 -13.52
C ARG A 61 -2.08 -9.67 -14.90
N HIS A 62 -2.20 -8.43 -15.37
CA HIS A 62 -2.85 -8.08 -16.63
C HIS A 62 -1.89 -7.74 -17.78
N VAL A 63 -0.58 -7.83 -17.55
CA VAL A 63 0.42 -7.56 -18.60
C VAL A 63 0.28 -8.56 -19.75
N LYS A 64 0.33 -8.03 -20.98
CA LYS A 64 0.18 -8.80 -22.22
C LYS A 64 1.45 -8.91 -23.04
N THR A 65 2.52 -8.18 -22.72
CA THR A 65 3.76 -8.25 -23.49
C THR A 65 4.98 -8.16 -22.59
N GLN A 66 6.10 -8.77 -22.99
CA GLN A 66 7.36 -8.63 -22.24
C GLN A 66 7.82 -7.17 -22.17
N ALA A 67 7.52 -6.36 -23.19
CA ALA A 67 7.87 -4.94 -23.23
C ALA A 67 7.20 -4.13 -22.11
N GLU A 68 5.95 -4.44 -21.76
CA GLU A 68 5.22 -3.82 -20.65
C GLU A 68 5.85 -4.14 -19.28
N THR A 69 6.65 -5.21 -19.19
CA THR A 69 7.24 -5.64 -17.91
C THR A 69 8.57 -4.98 -17.56
N LYS A 70 9.20 -4.29 -18.53
CA LYS A 70 10.58 -3.81 -18.44
C LYS A 70 10.81 -2.95 -17.20
N ASP A 71 9.86 -2.08 -16.89
CA ASP A 71 10.01 -1.11 -15.81
C ASP A 71 9.85 -1.76 -14.42
N TYR A 72 9.11 -2.86 -14.30
CA TYR A 72 8.89 -3.55 -13.02
C TYR A 72 10.10 -4.36 -12.55
N MET A 73 11.02 -4.72 -13.45
CA MET A 73 12.28 -5.38 -13.09
C MET A 73 13.20 -4.51 -12.23
N HIS A 74 12.93 -3.20 -12.16
CA HIS A 74 13.66 -2.28 -11.30
C HIS A 74 13.05 -2.11 -9.92
N ASP A 75 11.82 -2.61 -9.68
CA ASP A 75 11.20 -2.61 -8.35
C ASP A 75 11.73 -3.81 -7.54
N PRO A 76 12.56 -3.58 -6.50
CA PRO A 76 13.14 -4.67 -5.72
C PRO A 76 12.07 -5.52 -5.01
N ARG A 77 10.90 -4.97 -4.69
CA ARG A 77 9.78 -5.73 -4.10
C ARG A 77 9.20 -6.71 -5.10
N ILE A 78 9.12 -6.33 -6.38
CA ILE A 78 8.65 -7.22 -7.45
C ILE A 78 9.66 -8.33 -7.71
N LEU A 79 10.96 -8.02 -7.71
CA LEU A 79 12.02 -9.04 -7.80
C LEU A 79 11.95 -10.02 -6.62
N GLN A 80 11.78 -9.52 -5.40
CA GLN A 80 11.61 -10.37 -4.21
C GLN A 80 10.36 -11.25 -4.32
N THR A 81 9.27 -10.70 -4.82
CA THR A 81 8.02 -11.42 -5.00
C THR A 81 8.15 -12.53 -6.04
N MET A 82 8.73 -12.20 -7.19
CA MET A 82 9.00 -13.16 -8.25
C MET A 82 9.91 -14.29 -7.74
N ALA A 83 10.95 -13.97 -6.97
CA ALA A 83 11.84 -14.96 -6.37
C ALA A 83 11.06 -15.95 -5.50
N VAL A 84 10.27 -15.43 -4.56
CA VAL A 84 9.45 -16.25 -3.65
C VAL A 84 8.49 -17.15 -4.41
N LEU A 85 7.78 -16.62 -5.42
CA LEU A 85 6.82 -17.39 -6.21
C LEU A 85 7.48 -18.49 -7.07
N GLN A 86 8.72 -18.26 -7.49
CA GLN A 86 9.53 -19.23 -8.23
C GLN A 86 10.33 -20.17 -7.32
N GLY A 87 10.15 -20.07 -5.99
CA GLY A 87 10.74 -20.98 -5.02
C GLY A 87 12.18 -20.67 -4.61
N TRP A 88 12.69 -19.48 -4.94
CA TRP A 88 14.00 -19.03 -4.48
C TRP A 88 13.87 -17.83 -3.52
N GLY A 89 14.75 -17.77 -2.53
CA GLY A 89 14.72 -16.71 -1.52
C GLY A 89 15.51 -15.48 -2.00
N LEU A 90 14.88 -14.31 -1.96
CA LEU A 90 15.56 -13.02 -2.11
C LEU A 90 15.16 -12.12 -0.94
N SER A 91 16.14 -11.67 -0.16
CA SER A 91 15.91 -10.61 0.84
C SER A 91 16.23 -9.27 0.20
N VAL A 92 15.43 -8.26 0.54
CA VAL A 92 15.61 -6.89 0.09
C VAL A 92 15.70 -6.02 1.34
N GLU A 93 16.77 -5.25 1.44
CA GLU A 93 17.01 -4.40 2.59
C GLU A 93 16.24 -3.08 2.46
N SER A 94 15.92 -2.46 3.60
CA SER A 94 15.20 -1.18 3.62
C SER A 94 15.97 -0.06 2.90
N SER A 95 17.30 -0.13 2.84
CA SER A 95 18.13 0.80 2.08
C SER A 95 17.93 0.68 0.57
N ASP A 96 17.73 -0.54 0.07
CA ASP A 96 17.49 -0.79 -1.36
C ASP A 96 16.12 -0.25 -1.78
N LEU A 97 15.11 -0.46 -0.91
CA LEU A 97 13.78 0.13 -1.09
C LEU A 97 13.86 1.66 -1.15
N GLY A 98 14.56 2.29 -0.20
CA GLY A 98 14.71 3.75 -0.18
C GLY A 98 15.43 4.30 -1.42
N LYS A 99 16.42 3.56 -1.94
CA LYS A 99 17.11 3.93 -3.18
C LYS A 99 16.20 3.79 -4.41
N ALA A 100 15.44 2.71 -4.51
CA ALA A 100 14.51 2.48 -5.61
C ALA A 100 13.39 3.53 -5.65
N GLU A 101 12.85 3.92 -4.49
CA GLU A 101 11.89 5.03 -4.37
C GLU A 101 12.50 6.34 -4.87
N TRP A 102 13.71 6.67 -4.45
CA TRP A 102 14.39 7.90 -4.86
C TRP A 102 14.67 7.95 -6.36
N LEU A 103 14.99 6.80 -6.96
CA LEU A 103 15.20 6.66 -8.41
C LEU A 103 13.90 6.61 -9.22
N GLY A 104 12.73 6.61 -8.57
CA GLY A 104 11.44 6.45 -9.25
C GLY A 104 11.22 5.07 -9.87
N GLN A 105 11.95 4.06 -9.39
CA GLN A 105 11.85 2.67 -9.87
C GLN A 105 10.68 1.93 -9.23
N MET A 106 10.09 2.50 -8.20
CA MET A 106 8.90 2.00 -7.54
C MET A 106 8.05 3.15 -7.00
N PRO A 107 6.71 2.97 -6.89
CA PRO A 107 5.87 3.88 -6.14
C PRO A 107 6.41 4.12 -4.73
N LYS A 108 6.28 5.35 -4.25
CA LYS A 108 6.63 5.70 -2.87
C LYS A 108 5.76 4.88 -1.91
N ARG A 109 6.39 4.22 -0.94
CA ARG A 109 5.65 3.43 0.04
C ARG A 109 4.80 4.28 0.97
N ASP A 110 3.77 3.65 1.51
CA ASP A 110 2.99 4.16 2.62
C ASP A 110 3.86 4.34 3.87
N ALA A 111 3.59 5.36 4.69
CA ALA A 111 4.38 5.61 5.90
C ALA A 111 4.33 4.41 6.82
N VAL A 112 3.12 3.86 6.96
CA VAL A 112 2.83 2.70 7.78
C VAL A 112 2.93 1.47 6.90
N GLN A 113 3.82 0.55 7.27
CA GLN A 113 3.98 -0.72 6.61
C GLN A 113 3.36 -1.84 7.47
N MET A 114 3.17 -3.03 6.90
CA MET A 114 2.49 -4.12 7.61
C MET A 114 3.09 -4.44 8.99
N PRO A 115 4.42 -4.45 9.21
CA PRO A 115 4.98 -4.72 10.54
C PRO A 115 4.55 -3.71 11.61
N ASN A 116 4.28 -2.46 11.23
CA ASN A 116 3.76 -1.44 12.14
C ASN A 116 2.30 -1.73 12.52
N LEU A 117 1.48 -2.14 11.53
CA LEU A 117 0.09 -2.53 11.77
C LEU A 117 -0.01 -3.75 12.68
N GLU A 118 0.85 -4.75 12.47
CA GLU A 118 0.93 -5.95 13.32
C GLU A 118 1.28 -5.60 14.77
N ARG A 119 2.25 -4.70 14.98
CA ARG A 119 2.57 -4.19 16.33
C ARG A 119 1.39 -3.43 16.93
N ALA A 120 0.72 -2.58 16.17
CA ALA A 120 -0.44 -1.82 16.64
C ALA A 120 -1.64 -2.73 16.98
N ALA A 121 -1.73 -3.93 16.40
CA ALA A 121 -2.83 -4.87 16.63
C ALA A 121 -2.94 -5.36 18.08
N ILE A 122 -1.92 -5.13 18.93
CA ILE A 122 -2.00 -5.38 20.38
C ILE A 122 -3.10 -4.54 21.04
N HIS A 123 -3.39 -3.34 20.52
CA HIS A 123 -4.41 -2.46 21.06
C HIS A 123 -5.81 -2.95 20.67
N LYS A 124 -6.65 -3.20 21.68
CA LYS A 124 -7.99 -3.78 21.51
C LYS A 124 -9.11 -2.75 21.66
N THR A 125 -8.83 -1.57 22.23
CA THR A 125 -9.76 -0.46 22.36
C THR A 125 -9.25 0.78 21.63
N ILE A 126 -10.16 1.67 21.24
CA ILE A 126 -9.83 2.98 20.65
C ILE A 126 -8.96 3.79 21.62
N GLU A 127 -9.26 3.75 22.91
CA GLU A 127 -8.54 4.46 23.97
C GLU A 127 -7.10 3.94 24.09
N ASP A 128 -6.92 2.62 24.11
CA ASP A 128 -5.60 2.00 24.18
C ASP A 128 -4.77 2.32 22.94
N ALA A 129 -5.40 2.27 21.76
CA ALA A 129 -4.75 2.58 20.48
C ALA A 129 -4.32 4.05 20.42
N LYS A 130 -5.18 4.98 20.84
CA LYS A 130 -4.86 6.40 20.98
C LYS A 130 -3.72 6.64 21.97
N ALA A 131 -3.77 6.02 23.15
CA ALA A 131 -2.73 6.14 24.18
C ALA A 131 -1.39 5.58 23.70
N GLY A 132 -1.40 4.42 23.05
CA GLY A 132 -0.23 3.80 22.43
C GLY A 132 0.40 4.69 21.36
N GLY A 133 -0.43 5.27 20.49
CA GLY A 133 0.06 6.22 19.47
C GLY A 133 0.69 7.46 20.09
N ASN A 134 0.09 8.03 21.13
CA ASN A 134 0.65 9.17 21.86
C ASN A 134 1.99 8.83 22.56
N ALA A 135 2.14 7.62 23.09
CA ALA A 135 3.38 7.16 23.70
C ALA A 135 4.49 7.03 22.64
N LYS A 136 4.22 6.33 21.55
CA LYS A 136 5.14 6.17 20.41
C LYS A 136 5.55 7.50 19.79
N PHE A 137 4.63 8.45 19.71
CA PHE A 137 4.92 9.78 19.22
C PHE A 137 5.93 10.53 20.12
N LYS A 138 5.79 10.43 21.44
CA LYS A 138 6.74 11.02 22.40
C LYS A 138 8.13 10.38 22.31
N GLU A 139 8.20 9.10 21.95
CA GLU A 139 9.45 8.36 21.73
C GLU A 139 10.10 8.70 20.37
N GLY A 140 9.43 9.45 19.50
CA GLY A 140 9.92 9.76 18.15
C GLY A 140 9.68 8.64 17.13
N GLU A 141 8.96 7.58 17.51
CA GLU A 141 8.57 6.48 16.63
C GLU A 141 7.30 6.85 15.85
N TYR A 142 7.42 7.84 14.97
CA TYR A 142 6.28 8.47 14.29
C TYR A 142 5.49 7.50 13.40
N THR A 143 6.15 6.54 12.76
CA THR A 143 5.46 5.53 11.95
C THR A 143 4.61 4.60 12.81
N ASP A 144 5.14 4.14 13.94
CA ASP A 144 4.39 3.29 14.87
C ASP A 144 3.27 4.07 15.57
N ALA A 145 3.49 5.35 15.87
CA ALA A 145 2.44 6.23 16.36
C ALA A 145 1.26 6.31 15.38
N LEU A 146 1.56 6.50 14.09
CA LEU A 146 0.55 6.55 13.03
C LEU A 146 -0.19 5.21 12.92
N ALA A 147 0.51 4.08 13.01
CA ALA A 147 -0.11 2.75 12.99
C ALA A 147 -1.09 2.53 14.15
N CYS A 148 -0.75 2.99 15.35
CA CYS A 148 -1.65 2.94 16.51
C CYS A 148 -2.92 3.78 16.30
N TRP A 149 -2.83 4.97 15.69
CA TRP A 149 -4.05 5.74 15.38
C TRP A 149 -4.87 5.12 14.24
N LEU A 150 -4.24 4.53 13.23
CA LEU A 150 -4.94 3.73 12.22
C LEU A 150 -5.67 2.54 12.84
N ARG A 151 -5.09 1.90 13.87
CA ARG A 151 -5.75 0.84 14.62
C ARG A 151 -7.04 1.32 15.28
N ALA A 152 -7.10 2.55 15.79
CA ALA A 152 -8.33 3.11 16.37
C ALA A 152 -9.45 3.24 15.32
N PHE A 153 -9.14 3.74 14.11
CA PHE A 153 -10.11 3.78 13.01
C PHE A 153 -10.56 2.38 12.58
N HIS A 154 -9.63 1.43 12.49
CA HIS A 154 -9.97 0.05 12.17
C HIS A 154 -10.89 -0.59 13.23
N LEU A 155 -10.67 -0.35 14.52
CA LEU A 155 -11.55 -0.84 15.60
C LEU A 155 -12.95 -0.25 15.49
N HIS A 156 -13.08 1.02 15.11
CA HIS A 156 -14.37 1.63 14.82
C HIS A 156 -15.08 0.93 13.65
N GLU A 157 -14.39 0.79 12.51
CA GLU A 157 -14.97 0.24 11.28
C GLU A 157 -15.32 -1.24 11.36
N THR A 158 -14.50 -2.04 12.04
CA THR A 158 -14.61 -3.51 12.00
C THR A 158 -15.14 -4.13 13.28
N HIS A 159 -14.98 -3.46 14.43
CA HIS A 159 -15.46 -3.96 15.73
C HIS A 159 -16.64 -3.13 16.26
N GLY A 160 -17.08 -2.10 15.52
CA GLY A 160 -18.22 -1.26 15.88
C GLY A 160 -18.00 -0.42 17.13
N GLN A 161 -16.74 -0.19 17.53
CA GLN A 161 -16.45 0.66 18.69
C GLN A 161 -16.84 2.11 18.40
N GLU A 162 -17.46 2.77 19.37
CA GLU A 162 -17.91 4.15 19.20
C GLU A 162 -16.70 5.09 19.13
N LEU A 163 -16.60 5.81 18.01
CA LEU A 163 -15.57 6.83 17.80
C LEU A 163 -16.25 8.19 17.69
N ASP A 164 -16.27 8.90 18.82
CA ASP A 164 -16.85 10.23 18.91
C ASP A 164 -16.11 11.23 18.00
N GLN A 165 -16.83 12.29 17.64
CA GLN A 165 -16.36 13.29 16.68
C GLN A 165 -15.09 14.03 17.17
N GLN A 166 -14.98 14.31 18.47
CA GLN A 166 -13.82 15.01 19.04
C GLN A 166 -12.58 14.12 19.03
N THR A 167 -12.72 12.85 19.40
CA THR A 167 -11.62 11.88 19.35
C THR A 167 -11.19 11.65 17.91
N ARG A 168 -12.13 11.53 16.96
CA ARG A 168 -11.83 11.42 15.52
C ARG A 168 -10.99 12.58 15.00
N SER A 169 -11.39 13.82 15.28
CA SER A 169 -10.65 15.02 14.88
C SER A 169 -9.24 15.03 15.50
N THR A 170 -9.12 14.64 16.78
CA THR A 170 -7.83 14.54 17.48
C THR A 170 -6.90 13.52 16.82
N LEU A 171 -7.40 12.33 16.46
CA LEU A 171 -6.61 11.29 15.81
C LEU A 171 -6.08 11.75 14.45
N HIS A 172 -6.92 12.37 13.63
CA HIS A 172 -6.49 12.93 12.33
C HIS A 172 -5.44 14.04 12.51
N SER A 173 -5.59 14.90 13.51
CA SER A 173 -4.63 15.97 13.80
C SER A 173 -3.27 15.42 14.21
N ASN A 174 -3.27 14.41 15.08
CA ASN A 174 -2.06 13.73 15.52
C ASN A 174 -1.38 12.98 14.35
N ALA A 175 -2.16 12.28 13.53
CA ALA A 175 -1.70 11.60 12.33
C ALA A 175 -1.02 12.58 11.36
N ALA A 176 -1.65 13.73 11.11
CA ALA A 176 -1.08 14.79 10.29
C ALA A 176 0.28 15.25 10.84
N PHE A 177 0.39 15.42 12.16
CA PHE A 177 1.65 15.86 12.76
C PHE A 177 2.76 14.81 12.65
N ALA A 178 2.45 13.53 12.86
CA ALA A 178 3.41 12.45 12.59
C ALA A 178 3.85 12.41 11.12
N LEU A 179 2.95 12.63 10.17
CA LEU A 179 3.28 12.70 8.75
C LEU A 179 4.19 13.90 8.41
N ILE A 180 4.02 15.04 9.08
CA ILE A 180 4.96 16.17 8.97
C ILE A 180 6.36 15.76 9.46
N LYS A 181 6.44 15.08 10.61
CA LYS A 181 7.73 14.58 11.15
C LYS A 181 8.40 13.56 10.21
N LEU A 182 7.59 12.77 9.51
CA LEU A 182 8.03 11.81 8.48
C LEU A 182 8.34 12.46 7.12
N LYS A 183 8.26 13.80 6.99
CA LYS A 183 8.46 14.54 5.73
C LYS A 183 7.51 14.09 4.61
N ARG A 184 6.24 13.83 4.97
CA ARG A 184 5.14 13.46 4.05
C ARG A 184 4.06 14.55 4.06
N PRO A 185 4.35 15.75 3.52
CA PRO A 185 3.48 16.93 3.67
C PRO A 185 2.13 16.82 2.96
N GLU A 186 2.06 16.11 1.82
CA GLU A 186 0.81 15.94 1.07
C GLU A 186 -0.21 15.11 1.85
N GLU A 187 0.26 14.00 2.43
CA GLU A 187 -0.58 13.13 3.26
C GLU A 187 -0.94 13.81 4.58
N ALA A 188 0.00 14.56 5.16
CA ALA A 188 -0.30 15.39 6.32
C ALA A 188 -1.43 16.38 6.02
N LEU A 189 -1.39 17.07 4.86
CA LEU A 189 -2.46 17.97 4.44
C LEU A 189 -3.81 17.24 4.29
N GLY A 190 -3.79 16.01 3.77
CA GLY A 190 -4.97 15.14 3.70
C GLY A 190 -5.58 14.89 5.08
N GLU A 191 -4.75 14.50 6.05
CA GLU A 191 -5.18 14.28 7.44
C GLU A 191 -5.68 15.58 8.11
N CYS A 192 -5.03 16.72 7.86
CA CYS A 192 -5.51 18.02 8.35
C CYS A 192 -6.93 18.34 7.86
N LYS A 193 -7.22 18.08 6.57
CA LYS A 193 -8.55 18.29 6.00
C LYS A 193 -9.59 17.39 6.68
N LYS A 194 -9.25 16.11 6.92
CA LYS A 194 -10.13 15.17 7.65
C LYS A 194 -10.41 15.64 9.09
N ALA A 195 -9.40 16.15 9.80
CA ALA A 195 -9.57 16.72 11.14
C ALA A 195 -10.55 17.90 11.13
N LEU A 196 -10.40 18.84 10.19
CA LEU A 196 -11.30 20.00 10.07
C LEU A 196 -12.74 19.58 9.76
N MET A 197 -12.95 18.65 8.83
CA MET A 197 -14.30 18.14 8.48
C MET A 197 -14.98 17.41 9.65
N THR A 198 -14.20 16.86 10.57
CA THR A 198 -14.70 16.09 11.73
C THR A 198 -14.66 16.89 13.02
N THR A 199 -14.46 18.20 12.97
CA THR A 199 -14.46 19.02 14.18
C THR A 199 -15.89 19.38 14.60
N PRO A 200 -16.29 19.21 15.88
CA PRO A 200 -17.60 19.64 16.35
C PRO A 200 -17.81 21.14 16.18
N GLU A 201 -19.04 21.55 15.84
CA GLU A 201 -19.38 22.96 15.71
C GLU A 201 -19.16 23.69 17.05
N GLY A 202 -18.44 24.82 17.03
CA GLY A 202 -18.07 25.58 18.22
C GLY A 202 -16.85 25.05 18.99
N ALA A 203 -16.20 23.97 18.54
CA ALA A 203 -14.94 23.53 19.12
C ALA A 203 -13.81 24.53 18.83
N ASP A 204 -12.94 24.70 19.81
CA ASP A 204 -11.76 25.56 19.68
C ASP A 204 -10.73 24.90 18.75
N VAL A 205 -10.78 25.27 17.46
CA VAL A 205 -9.87 24.81 16.42
C VAL A 205 -8.41 25.20 16.69
N SER A 206 -8.12 26.09 17.64
CA SER A 206 -6.72 26.37 18.06
C SER A 206 -6.11 25.22 18.88
N LYS A 207 -6.96 24.33 19.43
CA LYS A 207 -6.55 23.08 20.11
C LYS A 207 -6.37 21.91 19.15
N ILE A 208 -6.76 22.05 17.88
CA ILE A 208 -6.30 21.17 16.80
C ILE A 208 -4.84 21.55 16.55
N HIS A 209 -3.96 20.98 17.37
CA HIS A 209 -2.61 21.47 17.58
C HIS A 209 -1.72 21.29 16.33
N PHE A 210 -1.35 22.42 15.73
CA PHE A 210 -0.23 22.58 14.80
C PHE A 210 0.99 23.18 15.52
N ARG A 211 1.61 22.46 16.46
CA ARG A 211 2.87 22.89 17.10
C ARG A 211 4.00 21.93 16.76
#